data_AF-X1I9D3-F1
#
_entry.id   AF-X1I9D3-F1
#
_cell.length_a   1.000
_cell.length_b   1.000
_cell.length_c   1.000
_cell.angle_alpha   90.00
_cell.angle_beta   90.00
_cell.angle_gamma   90.00
#
_symmetry.space_group_name_H-M   'P 1'
#
loop_
_entity.id
_entity.type
_entity.pdbx_description
1 polymer ?
#
loop_
_entity_poly.entity_id
_entity_poly.type
_entity_poly.pdbx_seq_one_letter_code
_entity_poly.pdbx_strand_id
1 'polypeptide(L)'
;MVYWLQTRYYKWICSKHKPFIQYIGFAFEERQRIRKTIGYCYPLIDWKVSEKDALKYCYERGFDWGGLYEKYDRVSCWNCPLQTLNNLKALWLYFPEYWQKLIEMQKQSKWQFKMDYTLEQLDERFRKEENYYQLSL
;
A
#
# COMPACT_ATOMS: atom_id res chain seq x y z
N MET A 1 -10.63 0.67 -9.52
CA MET A 1 -10.19 0.27 -10.87
C MET A 1 -8.75 0.75 -11.10
N VAL A 2 -7.75 0.12 -10.45
CA VAL A 2 -6.32 0.39 -10.73
C VAL A 2 -5.86 -0.65 -11.74
N TYR A 3 -6.43 -0.57 -12.94
CA TYR A 3 -5.98 -1.41 -14.05
C TYR A 3 -4.75 -0.76 -14.68
N TRP A 4 -3.60 -1.42 -14.48
CA TRP A 4 -2.64 -1.65 -15.55
C TRP A 4 -2.38 -0.48 -16.50
N LEU A 5 -1.60 0.52 -16.07
CA LEU A 5 -0.73 1.22 -17.01
C LEU A 5 0.48 0.33 -17.31
N GLN A 6 0.24 -0.83 -17.95
CA GLN A 6 1.25 -1.35 -18.88
C GLN A 6 1.24 -0.36 -20.04
N THR A 7 2.06 0.68 -19.89
CA THR A 7 2.19 1.76 -20.85
C THR A 7 2.50 1.17 -22.24
N ARG A 8 2.05 1.84 -23.31
CA ARG A 8 2.42 1.45 -24.70
C ARG A 8 3.92 1.20 -24.82
N TYR A 9 4.72 1.96 -24.08
CA TYR A 9 6.16 1.83 -23.98
C TYR A 9 6.61 0.48 -23.39
N TYR A 10 6.05 0.04 -22.25
CA TYR A 10 6.36 -1.27 -21.69
C TYR A 10 6.05 -2.40 -22.67
N LYS A 11 4.86 -2.36 -23.29
CA LYS A 11 4.47 -3.35 -24.31
C LYS A 11 5.40 -3.32 -25.52
N TRP A 12 5.91 -2.14 -25.88
CA TRP A 12 6.87 -1.96 -26.97
C TRP A 12 8.26 -2.52 -26.62
N ILE A 13 8.81 -2.24 -25.44
CA ILE A 13 10.08 -2.86 -24.99
C ILE A 13 9.95 -4.38 -24.98
N CYS A 14 8.89 -4.91 -24.34
CA CYS A 14 8.65 -6.33 -24.25
C CYS A 14 8.43 -7.00 -25.61
N SER A 15 7.96 -6.28 -26.62
CA SER A 15 7.83 -6.84 -27.98
C SER A 15 9.16 -6.85 -28.73
N LYS A 16 10.05 -5.90 -28.45
CA LYS A 16 11.38 -5.80 -29.07
C LYS A 16 12.42 -6.75 -28.46
N HIS A 17 12.32 -7.05 -27.17
CA HIS A 17 13.31 -7.84 -26.43
C HIS A 17 12.75 -9.21 -25.99
N LYS A 18 12.35 -10.05 -26.95
CA LYS A 18 11.95 -11.44 -26.68
C LYS A 18 13.10 -12.43 -26.93
N PRO A 19 13.20 -13.51 -26.13
CA PRO A 19 12.36 -13.83 -24.96
C PRO A 19 12.76 -13.04 -23.71
N PHE A 20 11.79 -12.78 -22.81
CA PHE A 20 12.05 -12.18 -21.49
C PHE A 20 11.28 -12.94 -20.41
N ILE A 21 11.74 -12.82 -19.17
CA ILE A 21 11.06 -13.32 -17.97
C ILE A 21 10.75 -12.12 -17.06
N GLN A 22 9.49 -11.94 -16.70
CA GLN A 22 9.02 -10.95 -15.74
C GLN A 22 8.78 -11.64 -14.39
N TYR A 23 9.58 -11.28 -13.40
CA TYR A 23 9.39 -11.70 -12.02
C TYR A 23 8.36 -10.82 -11.33
N ILE A 24 7.33 -11.43 -10.76
CA ILE A 24 6.23 -10.76 -10.07
C ILE A 24 6.21 -11.22 -8.61
N GLY A 25 6.37 -10.28 -7.68
CA GLY A 25 6.41 -10.52 -6.24
C GLY A 25 5.01 -10.58 -5.62
N PHE A 26 4.21 -11.59 -5.96
CA PHE A 26 2.98 -11.90 -5.22
C PHE A 26 3.28 -12.96 -4.17
N ALA A 27 2.84 -12.72 -2.93
CA ALA A 27 2.95 -13.73 -1.87
C ALA A 27 2.08 -14.96 -2.17
N PHE A 28 2.33 -16.07 -1.47
CA PHE A 28 1.60 -17.32 -1.67
C PHE A 28 0.08 -17.20 -1.46
N GLU A 29 -0.37 -16.36 -0.54
CA GLU A 29 -1.78 -16.05 -0.27
C GLU A 29 -2.42 -15.17 -1.34
N GLU A 30 -1.62 -14.56 -2.23
CA GLU A 30 -2.08 -13.72 -3.34
C GLU A 30 -2.24 -14.50 -4.65
N ARG A 31 -2.14 -15.83 -4.63
CA ARG A 31 -2.17 -16.70 -5.84
C ARG A 31 -3.39 -16.52 -6.75
N GLN A 32 -4.51 -16.07 -6.21
CA GLN A 32 -5.71 -15.68 -6.97
C GLN A 32 -5.45 -14.50 -7.93
N ARG A 33 -4.38 -13.73 -7.73
CA ARG A 33 -3.98 -12.59 -8.58
C ARG A 33 -3.12 -13.02 -9.79
N ILE A 34 -2.68 -14.27 -9.85
CA ILE A 34 -1.84 -14.79 -10.93
C ILE A 34 -2.56 -14.69 -12.27
N ARG A 35 -1.80 -14.34 -13.30
CA ARG A 35 -2.17 -14.49 -14.70
C ARG A 35 -1.29 -15.52 -15.36
N LYS A 36 -1.90 -16.47 -16.06
CA LYS A 36 -1.19 -17.44 -16.90
C LYS A 36 -0.77 -16.76 -18.20
N THR A 37 0.38 -16.12 -18.18
CA THR A 37 0.96 -15.40 -19.32
C THR A 37 2.38 -15.89 -19.56
N ILE A 38 2.71 -16.17 -20.82
CA ILE A 38 4.04 -16.63 -21.21
C ILE A 38 5.08 -15.58 -20.80
N GLY A 39 6.13 -16.02 -20.12
CA GLY A 39 7.19 -15.16 -19.61
C GLY A 39 6.93 -14.57 -18.22
N TYR A 40 5.83 -14.88 -17.55
CA TYR A 40 5.62 -14.46 -16.15
C TYR A 40 6.13 -15.54 -15.19
N CYS A 41 6.86 -15.12 -14.16
CA CYS A 41 7.37 -15.96 -13.08
C CYS A 41 6.89 -15.39 -11.74
N TYR A 42 6.48 -16.28 -10.82
CA TYR A 42 5.93 -15.92 -9.51
C TYR A 42 6.71 -16.63 -8.39
N PRO A 43 7.99 -16.25 -8.14
CA PRO A 43 8.89 -17.03 -7.29
C PRO A 43 8.35 -17.30 -5.89
N LEU A 44 7.75 -16.28 -5.26
CA LEU A 44 7.24 -16.41 -3.89
C LEU A 44 6.05 -17.37 -3.82
N ILE A 45 5.27 -17.49 -4.89
CA ILE A 45 4.18 -18.48 -4.97
C ILE A 45 4.76 -19.87 -5.20
N ASP A 46 5.70 -19.99 -6.15
CA ASP A 46 6.35 -21.26 -6.47
C ASP A 46 7.07 -21.85 -5.25
N TRP A 47 7.67 -20.99 -4.42
CA TRP A 47 8.36 -21.35 -3.18
C TRP A 47 7.47 -21.40 -1.95
N LYS A 48 6.17 -21.11 -2.10
CA LYS A 48 5.19 -21.06 -0.99
C LYS A 48 5.57 -20.11 0.14
N VAL A 49 6.16 -18.96 -0.20
CA VAL A 49 6.55 -17.90 0.72
C VAL A 49 5.35 -16.99 0.98
N SER A 50 4.93 -16.90 2.25
CA SER A 50 3.88 -15.97 2.67
C SER A 50 4.39 -14.52 2.76
N GLU A 51 3.48 -13.55 2.85
CA GLU A 51 3.84 -12.14 3.13
C GLU A 51 4.61 -12.02 4.46
N LYS A 52 4.20 -12.81 5.47
CA LYS A 52 4.87 -12.87 6.77
C LYS A 52 6.28 -13.44 6.67
N ASP A 53 6.47 -14.51 5.90
CA ASP A 53 7.79 -15.12 5.69
C ASP A 53 8.72 -14.17 4.93
N ALA A 54 8.20 -13.49 3.90
CA ALA A 54 8.95 -12.48 3.15
C ALA A 54 9.40 -11.32 4.05
N LEU A 55 8.49 -10.79 4.89
CA LEU A 55 8.83 -9.73 5.84
C LEU A 55 9.84 -10.20 6.89
N LYS A 56 9.67 -11.40 7.44
CA LYS A 56 10.62 -12.01 8.38
C LYS A 56 12.01 -12.14 7.76
N TYR A 57 12.09 -12.64 6.52
CA TYR A 57 13.34 -12.78 5.77
C TYR A 57 14.07 -11.43 5.60
N CYS A 58 13.32 -10.34 5.42
CA CYS A 58 13.86 -9.00 5.36
C CYS A 58 14.40 -8.53 6.72
N TYR A 59 13.66 -8.74 7.81
CA TYR A 59 14.13 -8.41 9.16
C TYR A 59 15.40 -9.18 9.54
N GLU A 60 15.48 -10.48 9.20
CA GLU A 60 16.69 -11.30 9.42
C GLU A 60 17.93 -10.76 8.69
N ARG A 61 17.74 -9.89 7.68
CA ARG A 61 18.81 -9.23 6.91
C ARG A 61 19.07 -7.79 7.35
N GLY A 62 18.38 -7.32 8.39
CA GLY A 62 18.52 -5.96 8.90
C GLY A 62 17.72 -4.90 8.13
N PHE A 63 16.73 -5.31 7.32
CA PHE A 63 15.79 -4.36 6.70
C PHE A 63 14.58 -4.16 7.61
N ASP A 64 14.40 -2.97 8.18
CA ASP A 64 13.30 -2.67 9.12
C ASP A 64 12.35 -1.54 8.69
N TRP A 65 12.74 -0.74 7.69
CA TRP A 65 12.02 0.45 7.21
C TRP A 65 11.56 1.37 8.34
N GLY A 66 12.35 1.50 9.41
CA GLY A 66 12.00 2.33 10.56
C GLY A 66 10.69 1.92 11.24
N GLY A 67 10.34 0.62 11.22
CA GLY A 67 9.14 0.10 11.85
C GLY A 67 7.84 0.32 11.08
N LEU A 68 7.89 0.77 9.81
CA LEU A 68 6.68 1.02 9.02
C LEU A 68 5.75 -0.20 8.90
N TYR A 69 6.32 -1.39 8.74
CA TYR A 69 5.55 -2.64 8.65
C TYR A 69 4.96 -3.10 10.00
N GLU A 70 5.27 -2.42 11.11
CA GLU A 70 4.58 -2.62 12.39
C GLU A 70 3.26 -1.84 12.46
N LYS A 71 3.11 -0.82 11.60
CA LYS A 71 1.93 0.08 11.57
C LYS A 71 1.01 -0.16 10.38
N TYR A 72 1.52 -0.81 9.33
CA TYR A 72 0.80 -1.04 8.08
C TYR A 72 0.96 -2.48 7.60
N ASP A 73 -0.16 -3.10 7.20
CA ASP A 73 -0.12 -4.40 6.51
C ASP A 73 0.63 -4.30 5.17
N ARG A 74 0.45 -3.17 4.47
CA ARG A 74 1.15 -2.86 3.22
C ARG A 74 1.55 -1.39 3.18
N VAL A 75 2.86 -1.15 3.24
CA VAL A 75 3.43 0.19 3.07
C VAL A 75 3.17 0.68 1.64
N SER A 76 2.56 1.85 1.53
CA SER A 76 2.21 2.50 0.27
C SER A 76 2.38 4.01 0.40
N CYS A 77 2.12 4.76 -0.69
CA CYS A 77 2.18 6.23 -0.65
C CYS A 77 1.21 6.79 0.39
N TRP A 78 1.71 7.58 1.34
CA TRP A 78 0.93 8.23 2.40
C TRP A 78 -0.12 9.23 1.86
N ASN A 79 0.10 9.79 0.67
CA ASN A 79 -0.82 10.69 -0.02
C ASN A 79 -1.71 9.96 -1.05
N CYS A 80 -2.03 8.68 -0.82
CA CYS A 80 -2.86 7.92 -1.75
C CYS A 80 -4.34 7.97 -1.34
N PRO A 81 -5.23 8.52 -2.19
CA PRO A 81 -6.67 8.63 -1.88
C PRO A 81 -7.38 7.27 -1.77
N LEU A 82 -6.74 6.22 -2.30
CA LEU A 82 -7.24 4.84 -2.27
C LEU A 82 -6.86 4.07 -1.00
N GLN A 83 -6.21 4.72 -0.02
CA GLN A 83 -5.91 4.09 1.26
C GLN A 83 -7.18 3.71 2.04
N THR A 84 -7.08 2.62 2.78
CA THR A 84 -8.11 2.18 3.73
C THR A 84 -8.22 3.18 4.89
N LEU A 85 -9.36 3.18 5.58
CA LEU A 85 -9.54 4.04 6.75
C LEU A 85 -8.57 3.68 7.88
N ASN A 86 -8.25 2.40 8.06
CA ASN A 86 -7.26 1.95 9.05
C ASN A 86 -5.86 2.52 8.75
N ASN A 87 -5.42 2.52 7.49
CA ASN A 87 -4.13 3.11 7.12
C ASN A 87 -4.13 4.63 7.30
N LEU A 88 -5.24 5.31 7.00
CA LEU A 88 -5.38 6.75 7.24
C LEU A 88 -5.39 7.08 8.74
N LYS A 89 -6.02 6.24 9.57
CA LYS A 89 -5.97 6.36 11.03
C LYS A 89 -4.55 6.15 11.56
N ALA A 90 -3.83 5.16 11.04
CA ALA A 90 -2.42 4.95 11.38
C ALA A 90 -1.55 6.15 10.97
N LEU A 91 -1.81 6.77 9.81
CA LEU A 91 -1.15 8.01 9.39
C LEU A 91 -1.43 9.16 10.37
N TRP A 92 -2.71 9.35 10.72
CA TRP A 92 -3.14 10.36 11.68
C TRP A 92 -2.49 10.20 13.06
N LEU A 93 -2.38 8.95 13.56
CA LEU A 93 -1.89 8.65 14.89
C LEU A 93 -0.35 8.68 15.00
N TYR A 94 0.33 8.03 14.07
CA TYR A 94 1.78 7.80 14.17
C TYR A 94 2.62 8.80 13.38
N PHE A 95 2.00 9.54 12.45
CA PHE A 95 2.69 10.45 11.52
C PHE A 95 1.94 11.78 11.36
N PRO A 96 1.70 12.53 12.45
CA PRO A 96 0.88 13.73 12.44
C PRO A 96 1.39 14.83 11.50
N GLU A 97 2.71 14.89 11.25
CA GLU A 97 3.32 15.80 10.29
C GLU A 97 2.86 15.55 8.85
N TYR A 98 2.71 14.28 8.45
CA TYR A 98 2.20 13.91 7.14
C TYR A 98 0.67 14.12 7.06
N TRP A 99 -0.05 13.90 8.15
CA TRP A 99 -1.48 14.24 8.22
C TRP A 99 -1.71 15.75 8.03
N GLN A 100 -0.92 16.58 8.71
CA GLN A 100 -0.99 18.03 8.54
C GLN A 100 -0.67 18.46 7.11
N LYS A 101 0.37 17.87 6.51
CA LYS A 101 0.71 18.11 5.10
C LYS A 101 -0.41 17.70 4.15
N LEU A 102 -1.10 16.60 4.44
CA LEU A 102 -2.26 16.14 3.66
C LEU A 102 -3.39 17.19 3.70
N ILE A 103 -3.68 17.77 4.88
CA ILE A 103 -4.64 18.86 5.04
C ILE A 103 -4.24 20.10 4.24
N GLU A 104 -2.97 20.48 4.27
CA GLU A 104 -2.45 21.62 3.51
C GLU A 104 -2.59 21.42 2.00
N MET A 105 -2.26 20.22 1.52
CA MET A 105 -2.43 19.86 0.11
C MET A 105 -3.91 19.85 -0.30
N GLN A 106 -4.80 19.37 0.57
CA GLN A 106 -6.25 19.41 0.33
C GLN A 106 -6.77 20.84 0.17
N LYS A 107 -6.28 21.80 0.96
CA LYS A 107 -6.67 23.23 0.85
C LYS A 107 -6.29 23.85 -0.49
N GLN A 108 -5.23 23.34 -1.13
CA GLN A 108 -4.77 23.80 -2.43
C GLN A 108 -5.45 23.06 -3.59
N SER A 109 -6.09 21.93 -3.31
CA SER A 109 -6.78 21.10 -4.31
C SER A 109 -8.24 21.52 -4.46
N LYS A 110 -8.74 21.51 -5.70
CA LYS A 110 -10.17 21.63 -5.99
C LYS A 110 -10.95 20.35 -5.75
N TRP A 111 -10.23 19.22 -5.64
CA TRP A 111 -10.81 17.89 -5.48
C TRP A 111 -10.61 17.39 -4.07
N GLN A 112 -11.61 16.70 -3.54
CA GLN A 112 -11.48 16.01 -2.26
C GLN A 112 -10.50 14.85 -2.36
N PHE A 113 -9.73 14.64 -1.30
CA PHE A 113 -8.78 13.56 -1.17
C PHE A 113 -9.48 12.22 -1.13
N LYS A 114 -10.57 12.10 -0.36
CA LYS A 114 -11.36 10.87 -0.29
C LYS A 114 -12.79 11.16 -0.75
N MET A 115 -13.36 10.26 -1.54
CA MET A 115 -14.69 10.46 -2.13
C MET A 115 -15.81 10.48 -1.07
N ASP A 116 -15.68 9.67 -0.03
CA ASP A 116 -16.76 9.43 0.95
C ASP A 116 -16.64 10.28 2.22
N TYR A 117 -15.50 10.97 2.42
CA TYR A 117 -15.21 11.72 3.63
C TYR A 117 -14.30 12.92 3.37
N THR A 118 -14.57 14.04 4.03
CA THR A 118 -13.58 15.13 4.14
C THR A 118 -12.50 14.77 5.16
N LEU A 119 -11.34 15.44 5.10
CA LEU A 119 -10.27 15.22 6.08
C LEU A 119 -10.69 15.65 7.49
N GLU A 120 -11.52 16.68 7.60
CA GLU A 120 -12.08 17.15 8.87
C GLU A 120 -13.02 16.11 9.50
N GLN A 121 -13.88 15.48 8.69
CA GLN A 121 -14.74 14.38 9.15
C GLN A 121 -13.93 13.18 9.62
N LEU A 122 -12.83 12.87 8.93
CA LEU A 122 -11.92 11.80 9.34
C LEU A 122 -11.20 12.14 10.64
N ASP A 123 -10.70 13.37 10.80
CA ASP A 123 -10.04 13.82 12.03
C ASP A 123 -10.98 13.70 13.23
N GLU A 124 -12.23 14.17 13.12
CA GLU A 124 -13.23 14.06 14.18
C GLU A 124 -13.58 12.58 14.48
N ARG A 125 -13.76 11.77 13.44
CA ARG A 125 -14.03 10.35 13.59
C ARG A 125 -12.90 9.64 14.35
N PHE A 126 -11.65 9.86 13.96
CA PHE A 126 -10.50 9.21 14.58
C PHE A 126 -10.32 9.65 16.03
N ARG A 127 -10.52 10.94 16.35
CA ARG A 127 -10.54 11.41 17.75
C ARG A 127 -11.60 10.70 18.59
N LYS A 128 -12.83 10.55 18.07
CA LYS A 128 -13.92 9.87 18.79
C LYS A 128 -13.61 8.40 19.04
N GLU A 129 -13.10 7.71 18.02
CA GLU A 129 -12.70 6.31 18.14
C GLU A 129 -11.58 6.15 19.19
N GLU A 130 -10.54 6.99 19.14
CA GLU A 130 -9.41 6.90 20.08
C GLU A 130 -9.82 7.21 21.52
N ASN A 131 -10.63 8.25 21.73
CA ASN A 131 -11.16 8.58 23.04
C ASN A 131 -12.00 7.44 23.63
N TYR A 132 -12.78 6.74 22.81
CA TYR A 132 -13.55 5.58 23.26
C TYR A 132 -12.63 4.46 23.76
N TYR A 133 -11.54 4.16 23.06
CA TYR A 133 -10.57 3.16 23.51
C TYR A 133 -9.85 3.58 24.79
N GLN A 134 -9.49 4.86 24.94
CA GLN A 134 -8.88 5.39 26.17
C GLN A 134 -9.82 5.35 27.39
N LEU A 135 -11.15 5.48 27.18
CA LEU A 135 -12.15 5.39 28.25
C LEU A 135 -12.52 3.95 28.63
N SER A 136 -12.18 2.98 27.78
CA SER A 136 -12.49 1.55 27.98
C SER A 136 -11.36 0.74 28.62
N LEU A 137 -10.24 1.39 28.91
CA LEU A 137 -9.07 0.86 29.61
C LEU A 137 -9.07 1.36 31.07
#